data_AF-A0A087X5I3-F1
#
_entry.id   AF-A0A087X5I3-F1
#
_cell.length_a   1.000
_cell.length_b   1.000
_cell.length_c   1.000
_cell.angle_alpha   90.00
_cell.angle_beta   90.00
_cell.angle_gamma   90.00
#
_symmetry.space_group_name_H-M   'P 1'
#
loop_
_entity.id
_entity.type
_entity.pdbx_description
1 polymer ?
#
loop_
_entity_poly.entity_id
_entity_poly.type
_entity_poly.pdbx_seq_one_letter_code
_entity_poly.pdbx_strand_id
1 'polypeptide(L)'
;GLSLQTNQRLLQGVLTQTGSSSKTNQETVQNIKKKISKNVSAEKSINLFHCLNELNDRSLVEEIQQSLSSGSLSTDKLSPAQWSALVFILVSSGKDLDVFDLKKYSASEEALLRLLPVVKASNKALLSGCNLSERSCEDLSSVLSSQSSSLRELDLSNNNLQDSGVKLLSAGLKSPNCNLETLSLSGCLVSEEGCASLASALTFNPSHLKELDLSYNHPGVSGVKLLSAGLKSPNCNLETLSLSSVFLSVCSSSVVSSSLPSVPFSLSHLTPANQNIQYDPSSLLLSAFWAQQQTLHDTCLLKINLTGKTKIDLLFDVFTSMTSCLSKLVLQRSKFRFQNLGIYLNALIFSSCDELCVCSLSGCLVSEEGCASLASALTFNPSHLKELDLSYNHPGDSGVKLLSAGLKDPDWRLEALRYGGTCCRSREGGQKSNSCQLTIDTNTVNRKLKLSEDNRKVTREEELQSYPDHPDRFDFHPQLLCRTGLTGRCYWEVEWRGGVYVSVSYRRIEKRGDSRDCVFGYNDQSWSLSCSDVHGYSVWHNNIQTRLSSSSVSHRVSVYVDCPAGILSFYRVSSDSLIHLHTFNTTFTEPLIPGFTVWLGSGSSVSLC
;
A
#
# COMPACT_ATOMS: atom_id res chain seq x y z
N GLY A 1 41.65 -13.09 -5.64
CA GLY A 1 41.85 -12.18 -6.77
C GLY A 1 42.62 -12.83 -7.90
N LEU A 2 42.89 -14.14 -7.88
CA LEU A 2 43.55 -14.86 -8.97
C LEU A 2 42.61 -15.06 -10.17
N SER A 3 41.31 -14.84 -10.00
CA SER A 3 40.36 -14.84 -11.12
C SER A 3 40.54 -13.63 -12.05
N LEU A 4 41.20 -12.57 -11.58
CA LEU A 4 41.47 -11.37 -12.36
C LEU A 4 42.74 -11.56 -13.21
N GLN A 5 42.59 -11.45 -14.52
CA GLN A 5 43.66 -11.66 -15.49
C GLN A 5 44.87 -10.73 -15.26
N THR A 6 44.64 -9.52 -14.76
CA THR A 6 45.67 -8.54 -14.35
C THR A 6 46.52 -9.07 -13.19
N ASN A 7 45.89 -9.70 -12.20
CA ASN A 7 46.57 -10.25 -11.03
C ASN A 7 47.32 -11.54 -11.37
N GLN A 8 46.80 -12.37 -12.28
CA GLN A 8 47.50 -13.56 -12.77
C GLN A 8 48.85 -13.21 -13.39
N ARG A 9 48.92 -12.15 -14.20
CA ARG A 9 50.16 -11.66 -14.82
C ARG A 9 51.19 -11.22 -13.77
N LEU A 10 50.75 -10.56 -12.69
CA LEU A 10 51.62 -10.07 -11.62
C LEU A 10 52.10 -11.18 -10.68
N LEU A 11 51.30 -12.23 -10.49
CA LEU A 11 51.55 -13.31 -9.52
C LEU A 11 52.11 -14.59 -10.16
N GLN A 12 52.41 -14.57 -11.46
CA GLN A 12 52.80 -15.73 -12.25
C GLN A 12 54.03 -16.47 -11.69
N GLY A 13 54.99 -15.76 -11.09
CA GLY A 13 56.17 -16.36 -10.44
C GLY A 13 55.93 -16.96 -9.05
N VAL A 14 54.81 -16.63 -8.40
CA VAL A 14 54.45 -17.05 -7.03
C VAL A 14 53.51 -18.26 -7.02
N LEU A 15 52.80 -18.51 -8.12
CA LEU A 15 51.82 -19.60 -8.29
C LEU A 15 52.41 -21.03 -8.32
N THR A 16 53.73 -21.19 -8.21
CA THR A 16 54.42 -22.48 -8.32
C THR A 16 54.39 -23.32 -7.04
N GLN A 17 53.92 -22.78 -5.91
CA GLN A 17 53.76 -23.52 -4.65
C GLN A 17 52.28 -23.72 -4.31
N THR A 18 51.76 -24.92 -4.56
CA THR A 18 50.36 -25.29 -4.27
C THR A 18 50.28 -26.27 -3.10
N GLY A 19 50.07 -25.73 -1.90
CA GLY A 19 49.59 -26.49 -0.75
C GLY A 19 48.49 -25.69 -0.06
N SER A 20 47.23 -26.06 -0.26
CA SER A 20 46.10 -25.43 0.43
C SER A 20 45.58 -26.34 1.54
N SER A 21 45.49 -25.80 2.76
CA SER A 21 44.76 -26.45 3.87
C SER A 21 43.62 -25.54 4.30
N SER A 22 42.51 -26.12 4.79
CA SER A 22 41.37 -25.34 5.29
C SER A 22 41.78 -24.32 6.37
N LYS A 23 42.79 -24.65 7.19
CA LYS A 23 43.32 -23.79 8.24
C LYS A 23 44.03 -22.56 7.66
N THR A 24 44.83 -22.75 6.61
CA THR A 24 45.54 -21.67 5.91
C THR A 24 44.56 -20.72 5.22
N ASN A 25 43.44 -21.22 4.70
CA ASN A 25 42.39 -20.38 4.10
C ASN A 25 41.70 -19.49 5.14
N GLN A 26 41.36 -20.03 6.32
CA GLN A 26 40.75 -19.24 7.42
C GLN A 26 41.70 -18.14 7.91
N GLU A 27 42.98 -18.45 8.11
CA GLU A 27 44.01 -17.46 8.48
C GLU A 27 44.17 -16.38 7.40
N THR A 28 44.10 -16.77 6.13
CA THR A 28 44.15 -15.83 5.00
C THR A 28 42.95 -14.88 5.00
N VAL A 29 41.73 -15.42 5.19
CA VAL A 29 40.50 -14.62 5.33
C VAL A 29 40.63 -13.59 6.46
N GLN A 30 41.07 -14.01 7.65
CA GLN A 30 41.21 -13.10 8.80
C GLN A 30 42.26 -12.01 8.54
N ASN A 31 43.38 -12.36 7.91
CA ASN A 31 44.39 -11.38 7.51
C ASN A 31 43.87 -10.38 6.47
N ILE A 32 43.05 -10.82 5.52
CA ILE A 32 42.42 -9.95 4.54
C ILE A 32 41.45 -8.98 5.22
N LYS A 33 40.56 -9.46 6.10
CA LYS A 33 39.63 -8.61 6.88
C LYS A 33 40.37 -7.55 7.69
N LYS A 34 41.46 -7.95 8.37
CA LYS A 34 42.33 -7.03 9.13
C LYS A 34 43.04 -6.00 8.24
N LYS A 35 43.32 -6.31 6.97
CA LYS A 35 43.89 -5.33 6.01
C LYS A 35 42.82 -4.34 5.53
N ILE A 36 41.60 -4.82 5.28
CA ILE A 36 40.47 -3.96 4.87
C ILE A 36 40.13 -2.95 5.97
N SER A 37 40.11 -3.37 7.24
CA SER A 37 39.82 -2.47 8.37
C SER A 37 40.87 -1.38 8.61
N LYS A 38 42.08 -1.51 8.01
CA LYS A 38 43.14 -0.49 8.06
C LYS A 38 42.99 0.61 7.00
N ASN A 39 41.82 0.73 6.35
CA ASN A 39 41.50 1.78 5.38
C ASN A 39 42.52 1.88 4.23
N VAL A 40 42.75 0.77 3.53
CA VAL A 40 43.58 0.73 2.32
C VAL A 40 42.88 1.41 1.14
N SER A 41 43.59 1.71 0.04
CA SER A 41 42.97 2.36 -1.13
C SER A 41 41.77 1.58 -1.68
N ALA A 42 40.83 2.26 -2.34
CA ALA A 42 39.64 1.63 -2.92
C ALA A 42 40.00 0.47 -3.85
N GLU A 43 40.98 0.65 -4.73
CA GLU A 43 41.47 -0.37 -5.65
C GLU A 43 42.07 -1.59 -4.92
N LYS A 44 42.85 -1.37 -3.85
CA LYS A 44 43.37 -2.47 -3.02
C LYS A 44 42.25 -3.18 -2.28
N SER A 45 41.26 -2.44 -1.80
CA SER A 45 40.09 -2.99 -1.13
C SER A 45 39.31 -3.89 -2.06
N ILE A 46 38.95 -3.41 -3.25
CA ILE A 46 38.25 -4.20 -4.27
C ILE A 46 39.00 -5.51 -4.56
N ASN A 47 40.32 -5.45 -4.77
CA ASN A 47 41.14 -6.65 -4.99
C ASN A 47 41.14 -7.63 -3.80
N LEU A 48 41.18 -7.12 -2.57
CA LEU A 48 41.08 -7.94 -1.36
C LEU A 48 39.69 -8.57 -1.20
N PHE A 49 38.63 -7.86 -1.59
CA PHE A 49 37.27 -8.41 -1.62
C PHE A 49 37.08 -9.46 -2.72
N HIS A 50 37.73 -9.30 -3.88
CA HIS A 50 37.82 -10.39 -4.87
C HIS A 50 38.47 -11.64 -4.28
N CYS A 51 39.53 -11.49 -3.46
CA CYS A 51 40.11 -12.63 -2.73
C CYS A 51 39.13 -13.26 -1.73
N LEU A 52 38.38 -12.45 -0.95
CA LEU A 52 37.37 -12.99 -0.03
C LEU A 52 36.27 -13.74 -0.78
N ASN A 53 35.78 -13.19 -1.90
CA ASN A 53 34.74 -13.82 -2.71
C ASN A 53 35.22 -15.14 -3.35
N GLU A 54 36.45 -15.19 -3.87
CA GLU A 54 37.06 -16.45 -4.35
C GLU A 54 37.24 -17.49 -3.23
N LEU A 55 37.47 -17.04 -2.00
CA LEU A 55 37.52 -17.90 -0.81
C LEU A 55 36.12 -18.25 -0.26
N ASN A 56 35.04 -17.84 -0.95
CA ASN A 56 33.65 -17.99 -0.54
C ASN A 56 33.32 -17.38 0.86
N ASP A 57 34.06 -16.36 1.32
CA ASP A 57 33.74 -15.64 2.55
C ASP A 57 32.93 -14.37 2.24
N ARG A 58 31.66 -14.36 2.68
CA ARG A 58 30.75 -13.21 2.58
C ARG A 58 30.47 -12.52 3.91
N SER A 59 31.02 -13.04 5.00
CA SER A 59 30.66 -12.64 6.37
C SER A 59 30.90 -11.16 6.68
N LEU A 60 31.96 -10.55 6.12
CA LEU A 60 32.22 -9.12 6.31
C LEU A 60 31.15 -8.25 5.64
N VAL A 61 30.56 -8.73 4.55
CA VAL A 61 29.49 -8.03 3.83
C VAL A 61 28.19 -8.14 4.59
N GLU A 62 27.87 -9.35 5.07
CA GLU A 62 26.70 -9.61 5.90
C GLU A 62 26.77 -8.77 7.19
N GLU A 63 27.96 -8.64 7.79
CA GLU A 63 28.20 -7.79 8.95
C GLU A 63 27.96 -6.30 8.64
N ILE A 64 28.50 -5.80 7.52
CA ILE A 64 28.30 -4.41 7.08
C ILE A 64 26.82 -4.16 6.76
N GLN A 65 26.16 -5.06 6.04
CA GLN A 65 24.75 -4.98 5.70
C GLN A 65 23.88 -4.98 6.96
N GLN A 66 24.05 -5.96 7.84
CA GLN A 66 23.30 -6.05 9.10
C GLN A 66 23.53 -4.82 9.98
N SER A 67 24.73 -4.27 9.99
CA SER A 67 25.04 -3.06 10.75
C SER A 67 24.35 -1.81 10.18
N LEU A 68 24.29 -1.70 8.85
CA LEU A 68 23.56 -0.63 8.15
C LEU A 68 22.04 -0.77 8.37
N SER A 69 21.48 -1.98 8.17
CA SER A 69 20.04 -2.23 8.34
C SER A 69 19.55 -2.06 9.78
N SER A 70 20.39 -2.38 10.77
CA SER A 70 20.06 -2.22 12.20
C SER A 70 20.18 -0.77 12.70
N GLY A 71 20.66 0.15 11.86
CA GLY A 71 20.98 1.52 12.25
C GLY A 71 22.14 1.63 13.26
N SER A 72 22.88 0.54 13.50
CA SER A 72 23.97 0.49 14.47
C SER A 72 25.26 1.15 13.94
N LEU A 73 25.46 1.14 12.62
CA LEU A 73 26.45 1.96 11.94
C LEU A 73 25.77 3.14 11.22
N SER A 74 26.26 4.36 11.47
CA SER A 74 25.94 5.48 10.57
C SER A 74 26.70 5.30 9.25
N THR A 75 26.12 5.81 8.17
CA THR A 75 26.74 5.84 6.82
C THR A 75 28.12 6.49 6.81
N ASP A 76 28.36 7.39 7.76
CA ASP A 76 29.59 8.19 7.90
C ASP A 76 30.71 7.41 8.61
N LYS A 77 30.38 6.29 9.25
CA LYS A 77 31.37 5.39 9.89
C LYS A 77 32.00 4.42 8.91
N LEU A 78 31.43 4.23 7.72
CA LEU A 78 32.01 3.38 6.70
C LEU A 78 33.10 4.13 5.94
N SER A 79 34.28 3.53 5.88
CA SER A 79 35.40 4.05 5.09
C SER A 79 35.11 3.94 3.58
N PRO A 80 35.74 4.78 2.73
CA PRO A 80 35.61 4.69 1.27
C PRO A 80 35.91 3.29 0.71
N ALA A 81 36.84 2.58 1.36
CA ALA A 81 37.17 1.19 1.08
C ALA A 81 36.00 0.23 1.31
N GLN A 82 35.30 0.38 2.43
CA GLN A 82 34.13 -0.44 2.78
C GLN A 82 32.94 -0.15 1.85
N TRP A 83 32.72 1.12 1.49
CA TRP A 83 31.70 1.48 0.48
C TRP A 83 32.01 0.87 -0.88
N SER A 84 33.24 1.01 -1.36
CA SER A 84 33.68 0.45 -2.65
C SER A 84 33.50 -1.07 -2.69
N ALA A 85 33.75 -1.73 -1.56
CA ALA A 85 33.57 -3.16 -1.41
C ALA A 85 32.11 -3.60 -1.44
N LEU A 86 31.25 -2.91 -0.67
CA LEU A 86 29.82 -3.17 -0.64
C LEU A 86 29.25 -3.07 -2.06
N VAL A 87 29.58 -2.00 -2.79
CA VAL A 87 29.20 -1.82 -4.19
C VAL A 87 29.69 -2.98 -5.05
N PHE A 88 30.97 -3.33 -4.94
CA PHE A 88 31.55 -4.40 -5.74
C PHE A 88 30.82 -5.74 -5.56
N ILE A 89 30.49 -6.11 -4.31
CA ILE A 89 29.80 -7.36 -4.03
C ILE A 89 28.37 -7.34 -4.52
N LEU A 90 27.64 -6.23 -4.30
CA LEU A 90 26.26 -6.10 -4.77
C LEU A 90 26.20 -6.29 -6.28
N VAL A 91 27.07 -5.60 -7.03
CA VAL A 91 27.16 -5.70 -8.49
C VAL A 91 27.67 -7.06 -8.97
N SER A 92 28.63 -7.69 -8.27
CA SER A 92 29.27 -8.94 -8.72
C SER A 92 28.55 -10.22 -8.29
N SER A 93 27.57 -10.13 -7.39
CA SER A 93 26.83 -11.30 -6.88
C SER A 93 26.01 -12.03 -7.96
N GLY A 94 25.77 -11.36 -9.09
CA GLY A 94 25.54 -11.98 -10.41
C GLY A 94 24.27 -12.81 -10.58
N LYS A 95 23.40 -12.95 -9.56
CA LYS A 95 22.18 -13.77 -9.70
C LYS A 95 20.86 -13.01 -9.71
N ASP A 96 20.65 -11.94 -8.93
CA ASP A 96 19.38 -11.21 -8.95
C ASP A 96 19.54 -9.75 -8.45
N LEU A 97 20.19 -8.88 -9.21
CA LEU A 97 20.08 -7.42 -9.00
C LEU A 97 18.77 -6.89 -9.59
N ASP A 98 17.67 -7.62 -9.40
CA ASP A 98 16.39 -7.25 -9.96
C ASP A 98 15.79 -6.07 -9.18
N VAL A 99 15.87 -6.10 -7.85
CA VAL A 99 15.32 -5.04 -6.98
C VAL A 99 16.33 -4.55 -5.96
N PHE A 100 16.78 -3.32 -6.11
CA PHE A 100 17.56 -2.58 -5.13
C PHE A 100 16.65 -1.72 -4.25
N ASP A 101 16.68 -1.96 -2.95
CA ASP A 101 15.94 -1.19 -1.95
C ASP A 101 16.93 -0.46 -1.04
N LEU A 102 16.95 0.87 -1.15
CA LEU A 102 17.88 1.70 -0.41
C LEU A 102 17.64 1.62 1.11
N LYS A 103 16.40 1.40 1.55
CA LYS A 103 16.06 1.30 2.99
C LYS A 103 16.67 0.09 3.67
N LYS A 104 17.03 -0.95 2.91
CA LYS A 104 17.78 -2.10 3.45
C LYS A 104 19.17 -1.70 3.94
N TYR A 105 19.71 -0.59 3.45
CA TYR A 105 21.03 -0.08 3.81
C TYR A 105 20.90 1.16 4.68
N SER A 106 20.37 2.25 4.12
CA SER A 106 20.13 3.49 4.84
C SER A 106 19.26 4.41 4.00
N ALA A 107 18.20 4.94 4.58
CA ALA A 107 17.29 5.90 3.97
C ALA A 107 17.89 7.32 3.98
N SER A 108 18.99 7.51 3.25
CA SER A 108 19.70 8.81 3.16
C SER A 108 20.28 9.09 1.77
N GLU A 109 20.50 10.37 1.50
CA GLU A 109 21.14 10.87 0.28
C GLU A 109 22.60 10.42 0.19
N GLU A 110 23.35 10.42 1.30
CA GLU A 110 24.74 9.97 1.33
C GLU A 110 24.85 8.49 0.96
N ALA A 111 23.94 7.64 1.43
CA ALA A 111 23.92 6.23 1.08
C ALA A 111 23.58 6.04 -0.40
N LEU A 112 22.62 6.80 -0.93
CA LEU A 112 22.29 6.78 -2.36
C LEU A 112 23.54 7.10 -3.19
N LEU A 113 24.23 8.20 -2.89
CA LEU A 113 25.44 8.62 -3.62
C LEU A 113 26.52 7.53 -3.64
N ARG A 114 26.73 6.85 -2.51
CA ARG A 114 27.71 5.74 -2.43
C ARG A 114 27.26 4.49 -3.16
N LEU A 115 25.95 4.28 -3.32
CA LEU A 115 25.35 3.09 -3.93
C LEU A 115 24.78 3.32 -5.33
N LEU A 116 24.97 4.51 -5.94
CA LEU A 116 24.58 4.79 -7.33
C LEU A 116 25.04 3.73 -8.34
N PRO A 117 26.25 3.14 -8.24
CA PRO A 117 26.64 2.08 -9.17
C PRO A 117 25.75 0.83 -9.07
N VAL A 118 25.17 0.57 -7.89
CA VAL A 118 24.21 -0.52 -7.67
C VAL A 118 22.85 -0.17 -8.27
N VAL A 119 22.36 1.06 -8.06
CA VAL A 119 21.13 1.56 -8.71
C VAL A 119 21.24 1.42 -10.23
N LYS A 120 22.37 1.84 -10.81
CA LYS A 120 22.66 1.74 -12.23
C LYS A 120 22.67 0.29 -12.74
N ALA A 121 23.16 -0.65 -11.93
CA ALA A 121 23.21 -2.07 -12.28
C ALA A 121 21.88 -2.82 -12.04
N SER A 122 20.92 -2.21 -11.34
CA SER A 122 19.65 -2.86 -10.96
C SER A 122 18.57 -2.65 -11.99
N ASN A 123 17.60 -3.56 -12.06
CA ASN A 123 16.40 -3.40 -12.90
C ASN A 123 15.38 -2.44 -12.24
N LYS A 124 15.16 -2.60 -10.94
CA LYS A 124 14.24 -1.80 -10.13
C LYS A 124 14.95 -1.16 -8.95
N ALA A 125 14.69 0.12 -8.71
CA ALA A 125 15.18 0.85 -7.54
C ALA A 125 14.03 1.41 -6.71
N LEU A 126 13.97 1.00 -5.43
CA LEU A 126 13.02 1.47 -4.43
C LEU A 126 13.71 2.52 -3.55
N LEU A 127 13.41 3.78 -3.82
CA LEU A 127 13.99 4.95 -3.17
C LEU A 127 12.93 5.80 -2.44
N SER A 128 11.73 5.26 -2.23
CA SER A 128 10.61 6.01 -1.67
C SER A 128 10.80 6.34 -0.20
N GLY A 129 10.58 7.59 0.20
CA GLY A 129 10.73 8.04 1.60
C GLY A 129 12.14 7.83 2.15
N CYS A 130 13.16 8.15 1.34
CA CYS A 130 14.58 8.03 1.67
C CYS A 130 15.25 9.37 1.97
N ASN A 131 14.47 10.41 2.29
CA ASN A 131 14.93 11.78 2.55
C ASN A 131 15.77 12.37 1.40
N LEU A 132 15.44 12.02 0.16
CA LEU A 132 16.14 12.51 -1.02
C LEU A 132 15.70 13.94 -1.35
N SER A 133 16.65 14.72 -1.88
CA SER A 133 16.47 16.11 -2.31
C SER A 133 16.68 16.28 -3.82
N GLU A 134 16.60 17.51 -4.32
CA GLU A 134 16.96 17.85 -5.71
C GLU A 134 18.38 17.44 -6.11
N ARG A 135 19.33 17.38 -5.16
CA ARG A 135 20.71 16.98 -5.43
C ARG A 135 20.79 15.52 -5.87
N SER A 136 20.06 14.64 -5.18
CA SER A 136 19.93 13.23 -5.57
C SER A 136 19.41 13.06 -7.00
N CYS A 137 18.58 13.98 -7.50
CA CYS A 137 18.04 13.93 -8.86
C CYS A 137 19.09 14.19 -9.95
N GLU A 138 20.13 14.97 -9.68
CA GLU A 138 21.24 15.20 -10.62
C GLU A 138 22.02 13.89 -10.88
N ASP A 139 22.34 13.20 -9.79
CA ASP A 139 23.03 11.91 -9.85
C ASP A 139 22.18 10.81 -10.48
N LEU A 140 20.89 10.74 -10.11
CA LEU A 140 19.95 9.81 -10.74
C LEU A 140 19.74 10.12 -12.22
N SER A 141 19.70 11.39 -12.61
CA SER A 141 19.65 11.81 -14.02
C SER A 141 20.86 11.31 -14.79
N SER A 142 22.05 11.34 -14.18
CA SER A 142 23.27 10.76 -14.75
C SER A 142 23.18 9.24 -14.90
N VAL A 143 22.53 8.54 -13.96
CA VAL A 143 22.23 7.11 -14.07
C VAL A 143 21.27 6.82 -15.21
N LEU A 144 20.14 7.54 -15.30
CA LEU A 144 19.15 7.40 -16.36
C LEU A 144 19.76 7.67 -17.75
N SER A 145 20.70 8.60 -17.83
CA SER A 145 21.35 8.99 -19.09
C SER A 145 22.44 8.02 -19.56
N SER A 146 22.81 7.03 -18.73
CA SER A 146 23.96 6.18 -18.98
C SER A 146 23.62 4.96 -19.83
N GLN A 147 24.37 4.72 -20.89
CA GLN A 147 24.21 3.56 -21.79
C GLN A 147 24.31 2.20 -21.05
N SER A 148 25.05 2.14 -19.94
CA SER A 148 25.19 0.92 -19.14
C SER A 148 24.17 0.80 -18.00
N SER A 149 23.14 1.63 -17.98
CA SER A 149 22.05 1.53 -17.00
C SER A 149 21.11 0.40 -17.34
N SER A 150 20.87 -0.48 -16.37
CA SER A 150 19.88 -1.57 -16.47
C SER A 150 18.51 -1.19 -15.91
N LEU A 151 18.37 0.02 -15.36
CA LEU A 151 17.18 0.46 -14.65
C LEU A 151 15.96 0.56 -15.60
N ARG A 152 14.85 -0.06 -15.21
CA ARG A 152 13.53 0.00 -15.85
C ARG A 152 12.46 0.57 -14.93
N GLU A 153 12.58 0.37 -13.62
CA GLU A 153 11.61 0.86 -12.64
C GLU A 153 12.27 1.70 -11.55
N LEU A 154 11.75 2.91 -11.32
CA LEU A 154 12.26 3.83 -10.31
C LEU A 154 11.12 4.39 -9.46
N ASP A 155 11.10 4.04 -8.17
CA ASP A 155 10.17 4.60 -7.20
C ASP A 155 10.88 5.66 -6.33
N LEU A 156 10.51 6.92 -6.56
CA LEU A 156 11.01 8.09 -5.83
C LEU A 156 9.96 8.71 -4.92
N SER A 157 8.82 8.04 -4.70
CA SER A 157 7.69 8.60 -3.98
C SER A 157 8.03 9.07 -2.55
N ASN A 158 7.29 10.05 -2.04
CA ASN A 158 7.44 10.59 -0.69
C ASN A 158 8.84 11.15 -0.38
N ASN A 159 9.52 11.75 -1.37
CA ASN A 159 10.76 12.52 -1.19
C ASN A 159 10.54 13.99 -1.54
N ASN A 160 11.32 14.90 -0.94
CA ASN A 160 11.17 16.35 -1.15
C ASN A 160 11.93 16.83 -2.41
N LEU A 161 11.55 16.33 -3.59
CA LEU A 161 12.26 16.58 -4.84
C LEU A 161 11.92 17.93 -5.48
N GLN A 162 10.67 18.39 -5.33
CA GLN A 162 10.16 19.64 -5.92
C GLN A 162 10.32 19.71 -7.45
N ASP A 163 9.98 20.85 -8.06
CA ASP A 163 10.08 21.06 -9.51
C ASP A 163 11.52 21.03 -10.02
N SER A 164 12.47 21.52 -9.23
CA SER A 164 13.90 21.52 -9.54
C SER A 164 14.46 20.11 -9.69
N GLY A 165 14.14 19.21 -8.75
CA GLY A 165 14.52 17.80 -8.83
C GLY A 165 13.88 17.12 -10.05
N VAL A 166 12.59 17.38 -10.31
CA VAL A 166 11.90 16.82 -11.49
C VAL A 166 12.49 17.32 -12.81
N LYS A 167 12.93 18.59 -12.86
CA LYS A 167 13.60 19.16 -14.03
C LYS A 167 14.94 18.46 -14.32
N LEU A 168 15.71 18.15 -13.29
CA LEU A 168 16.95 17.36 -13.40
C LEU A 168 16.68 15.94 -13.91
N LEU A 169 15.70 15.25 -13.33
CA LEU A 169 15.29 13.91 -13.79
C LEU A 169 14.79 13.93 -15.23
N SER A 170 14.02 14.96 -15.60
CA SER A 170 13.50 15.14 -16.97
C SER A 170 14.63 15.29 -17.99
N ALA A 171 15.78 15.87 -17.62
CA ALA A 171 16.95 15.91 -18.49
C ALA A 171 17.50 14.49 -18.77
N GLY A 172 17.48 13.61 -17.75
CA GLY A 172 17.92 12.22 -17.89
C GLY A 172 16.93 11.37 -18.69
N LEU A 173 15.62 11.59 -18.49
CA LEU A 173 14.56 10.93 -19.27
C LEU A 173 14.61 11.28 -20.77
N LYS A 174 15.14 12.46 -21.13
CA LYS A 174 15.37 12.87 -22.52
C LYS A 174 16.60 12.21 -23.15
N SER A 175 17.42 11.51 -22.39
CA SER A 175 18.58 10.83 -22.96
C SER A 175 18.11 9.66 -23.85
N PRO A 176 18.69 9.48 -25.05
CA PRO A 176 18.39 8.32 -25.90
C PRO A 176 18.86 6.99 -25.27
N ASN A 177 19.67 7.05 -24.21
CA ASN A 177 20.12 5.87 -23.45
C ASN A 177 19.17 5.51 -22.30
N CYS A 178 18.15 6.32 -22.03
CA CYS A 178 17.22 6.08 -20.94
C CYS A 178 16.25 4.96 -21.31
N ASN A 179 16.29 3.86 -20.56
CA ASN A 179 15.42 2.70 -20.78
C ASN A 179 14.33 2.58 -19.70
N LEU A 180 14.05 3.65 -18.96
CA LEU A 180 13.11 3.61 -17.85
C LEU A 180 11.67 3.42 -18.35
N GLU A 181 10.97 2.42 -17.84
CA GLU A 181 9.59 2.06 -18.19
C GLU A 181 8.57 2.54 -17.15
N THR A 182 8.95 2.54 -15.86
CA THR A 182 8.08 2.99 -14.76
C THR A 182 8.77 4.04 -13.90
N LEU A 183 8.09 5.16 -13.67
CA LEU A 183 8.53 6.21 -12.77
C LEU A 183 7.41 6.61 -11.80
N SER A 184 7.68 6.49 -10.50
CA SER A 184 6.80 7.01 -9.46
C SER A 184 7.42 8.24 -8.79
N LEU A 185 6.71 9.36 -8.89
CA LEU A 185 7.00 10.64 -8.24
C LEU A 185 5.87 11.04 -7.29
N SER A 186 5.12 10.06 -6.78
CA SER A 186 3.98 10.32 -5.90
C SER A 186 4.41 11.06 -4.64
N GLY A 187 3.75 12.17 -4.30
CA GLY A 187 4.04 12.92 -3.07
C GLY A 187 5.42 13.59 -3.07
N CYS A 188 5.89 14.07 -4.23
CA CYS A 188 7.20 14.72 -4.39
C CYS A 188 7.17 16.25 -4.43
N LEU A 189 6.01 16.87 -4.12
CA LEU A 189 5.78 18.32 -4.16
C LEU A 189 5.98 18.91 -5.57
N VAL A 190 5.59 18.17 -6.60
CA VAL A 190 5.66 18.61 -8.01
C VAL A 190 4.53 19.58 -8.33
N SER A 191 4.83 20.71 -8.96
CA SER A 191 3.87 21.72 -9.40
C SER A 191 3.67 21.73 -10.92
N GLU A 192 3.06 22.80 -11.45
CA GLU A 192 2.90 23.01 -12.89
C GLU A 192 4.26 23.04 -13.63
N GLU A 193 5.31 23.58 -13.00
CA GLU A 193 6.64 23.70 -13.60
C GLU A 193 7.33 22.35 -13.78
N GLY A 194 7.28 21.47 -12.77
CA GLY A 194 7.79 20.12 -12.88
C GLY A 194 7.01 19.29 -13.90
N CYS A 195 5.69 19.48 -13.99
CA CYS A 195 4.86 18.85 -15.02
C CYS A 195 5.23 19.33 -16.43
N ALA A 196 5.56 20.61 -16.62
CA ALA A 196 6.05 21.12 -17.89
C ALA A 196 7.37 20.43 -18.31
N SER A 197 8.26 20.21 -17.34
CA SER A 197 9.53 19.51 -17.55
C SER A 197 9.32 18.06 -17.97
N LEU A 198 8.43 17.34 -17.29
CA LEU A 198 8.06 15.96 -17.61
C LEU A 198 7.36 15.85 -18.96
N ALA A 199 6.41 16.73 -19.26
CA ALA A 199 5.74 16.78 -20.56
C ALA A 199 6.74 16.95 -21.70
N SER A 200 7.74 17.80 -21.52
CA SER A 200 8.83 17.95 -22.50
C SER A 200 9.71 16.71 -22.63
N ALA A 201 9.83 15.87 -21.59
CA ALA A 201 10.56 14.61 -21.67
C ALA A 201 9.75 13.52 -22.38
N LEU A 202 8.42 13.44 -22.15
CA LEU A 202 7.52 12.48 -22.78
C LEU A 202 7.43 12.64 -24.30
N THR A 203 7.66 13.85 -24.82
CA THR A 203 7.66 14.11 -26.28
C THR A 203 8.99 13.78 -26.96
N PHE A 204 10.03 13.49 -26.19
CA PHE A 204 11.37 13.24 -26.73
C PHE A 204 11.54 11.80 -27.22
N ASN A 205 12.35 11.69 -28.27
CA ASN A 205 12.58 10.55 -29.16
C ASN A 205 13.11 9.27 -28.47
N PRO A 206 12.51 8.10 -28.76
CA PRO A 206 11.24 7.67 -28.18
C PRO A 206 11.36 7.48 -26.66
N SER A 207 10.34 7.91 -25.93
CA SER A 207 10.28 7.63 -24.50
C SER A 207 9.97 6.15 -24.27
N HIS A 208 10.79 5.44 -23.50
CA HIS A 208 10.49 4.07 -23.08
C HIS A 208 9.49 4.01 -21.91
N LEU A 209 9.09 5.16 -21.38
CA LEU A 209 8.24 5.26 -20.21
C LEU A 209 6.80 4.86 -20.55
N LYS A 210 6.30 3.83 -19.86
CA LYS A 210 4.94 3.28 -19.96
C LYS A 210 4.07 3.71 -18.80
N GLU A 211 4.64 3.84 -17.61
CA GLU A 211 3.90 4.19 -16.39
C GLU A 211 4.51 5.41 -15.69
N LEU A 212 3.68 6.41 -15.42
CA LEU A 212 4.05 7.60 -14.68
C LEU A 212 3.03 7.85 -13.56
N ASP A 213 3.50 7.79 -12.31
CA ASP A 213 2.70 8.13 -11.14
C ASP A 213 3.09 9.51 -10.60
N LEU A 214 2.15 10.46 -10.71
CA LEU A 214 2.23 11.81 -10.18
C LEU A 214 1.15 12.07 -9.12
N SER A 215 0.59 11.02 -8.51
CA SER A 215 -0.36 11.18 -7.41
C SER A 215 0.24 11.96 -6.23
N TYR A 216 -0.62 12.57 -5.42
CA TYR A 216 -0.25 13.39 -4.27
C TYR A 216 0.69 14.57 -4.58
N ASN A 217 0.64 15.10 -5.80
CA ASN A 217 1.33 16.33 -6.22
C ASN A 217 0.34 17.47 -6.53
N HIS A 218 0.88 18.61 -6.99
CA HIS A 218 0.16 19.85 -7.29
C HIS A 218 0.30 20.29 -8.75
N PRO A 219 0.00 19.42 -9.75
CA PRO A 219 0.29 19.69 -11.17
C PRO A 219 -0.46 20.90 -11.75
N GLY A 220 -1.50 21.38 -11.06
CA GLY A 220 -2.34 22.51 -11.48
C GLY A 220 -2.99 22.32 -12.85
N VAL A 221 -3.66 23.35 -13.36
CA VAL A 221 -4.39 23.26 -14.63
C VAL A 221 -3.40 23.25 -15.80
N SER A 222 -2.39 24.12 -15.71
CA SER A 222 -1.40 24.29 -16.76
C SER A 222 -0.53 23.05 -16.91
N GLY A 223 -0.11 22.43 -15.81
CA GLY A 223 0.71 21.22 -15.85
C GLY A 223 -0.03 20.03 -16.44
N VAL A 224 -1.31 19.81 -16.06
CA VAL A 224 -2.14 18.75 -16.66
C VAL A 224 -2.35 18.98 -18.16
N LYS A 225 -2.57 20.23 -18.59
CA LYS A 225 -2.68 20.58 -20.02
C LYS A 225 -1.38 20.25 -20.77
N LEU A 226 -0.22 20.56 -20.20
CA LEU A 226 1.08 20.28 -20.80
C LEU A 226 1.34 18.77 -20.89
N LEU A 227 1.09 18.02 -19.82
CA LEU A 227 1.19 16.56 -19.82
C LEU A 227 0.28 15.95 -20.89
N SER A 228 -0.97 16.42 -20.99
CA SER A 228 -1.93 15.92 -21.96
C SER A 228 -1.52 16.21 -23.41
N ALA A 229 -0.92 17.38 -23.66
CA ALA A 229 -0.33 17.68 -24.97
C ALA A 229 0.86 16.75 -25.27
N GLY A 230 1.68 16.43 -24.27
CA GLY A 230 2.80 15.50 -24.40
C GLY A 230 2.36 14.07 -24.77
N LEU A 231 1.26 13.59 -24.17
CA LEU A 231 0.67 12.27 -24.45
C LEU A 231 0.11 12.12 -25.86
N LYS A 232 -0.24 13.23 -26.53
CA LYS A 232 -0.68 13.22 -27.94
C LYS A 232 0.49 13.11 -28.92
N SER A 233 1.73 13.19 -28.44
CA SER A 233 2.92 13.06 -29.28
C SER A 233 3.07 11.62 -29.80
N PRO A 234 3.39 11.41 -31.08
CA PRO A 234 3.62 10.08 -31.63
C PRO A 234 4.85 9.37 -31.02
N ASN A 235 5.71 10.11 -30.32
CA ASN A 235 6.91 9.58 -29.66
C ASN A 235 6.67 9.16 -28.21
N CYS A 236 5.43 9.34 -27.70
CA CYS A 236 5.07 9.00 -26.33
C CYS A 236 4.51 7.57 -26.28
N ASN A 237 5.13 6.70 -25.48
CA ASN A 237 4.68 5.32 -25.26
C ASN A 237 3.99 5.12 -23.89
N LEU A 238 3.55 6.22 -23.26
CA LEU A 238 2.93 6.13 -21.95
C LEU A 238 1.56 5.45 -22.05
N GLU A 239 1.39 4.37 -21.29
CA GLU A 239 0.16 3.58 -21.21
C GLU A 239 -0.69 3.98 -19.99
N THR A 240 -0.03 4.37 -18.90
CA THR A 240 -0.68 4.75 -17.64
C THR A 240 -0.13 6.07 -17.09
N LEU A 241 -1.02 7.03 -16.86
CA LEU A 241 -0.76 8.24 -16.08
C LEU A 241 -1.66 8.26 -14.85
N SER A 242 -1.05 8.35 -13.67
CA SER A 242 -1.78 8.52 -12.39
C SER A 242 -1.66 9.96 -11.88
N LEU A 243 -2.79 10.63 -11.67
CA LEU A 243 -2.89 11.97 -11.07
C LEU A 243 -3.84 11.96 -9.88
N SER A 244 -3.60 12.82 -8.90
CA SER A 244 -4.55 13.05 -7.81
C SER A 244 -5.61 14.09 -8.15
N SER A 245 -6.87 13.81 -7.82
CA SER A 245 -8.02 14.57 -8.32
C SER A 245 -8.22 15.96 -7.69
N VAL A 246 -7.41 16.35 -6.71
CA VAL A 246 -7.62 17.57 -5.90
C VAL A 246 -7.58 18.85 -6.76
N PHE A 247 -6.94 18.81 -7.94
CA PHE A 247 -6.70 19.99 -8.78
C PHE A 247 -7.69 20.21 -9.92
N LEU A 248 -8.56 19.25 -10.25
CA LEU A 248 -9.62 19.49 -11.24
C LEU A 248 -10.70 20.45 -10.72
N SER A 249 -10.72 20.76 -9.43
CA SER A 249 -11.69 21.70 -8.82
C SER A 249 -11.48 23.16 -9.21
N VAL A 250 -10.33 23.52 -9.81
CA VAL A 250 -9.99 24.91 -10.22
C VAL A 250 -10.18 25.13 -11.73
N CYS A 251 -10.41 24.07 -12.50
CA CYS A 251 -10.53 24.14 -13.96
C CYS A 251 -11.93 24.58 -14.41
N SER A 252 -12.13 25.86 -14.68
CA SER A 252 -13.31 26.37 -15.38
C SER A 252 -13.57 25.60 -16.69
N SER A 253 -14.85 25.34 -16.96
CA SER A 253 -15.47 24.42 -17.94
C SER A 253 -15.18 24.63 -19.44
N SER A 254 -14.19 25.43 -19.85
CA SER A 254 -13.90 25.70 -21.27
C SER A 254 -12.53 25.24 -21.77
N VAL A 255 -11.57 24.97 -20.88
CA VAL A 255 -10.17 24.69 -21.29
C VAL A 255 -9.82 23.20 -21.28
N VAL A 256 -10.43 22.42 -20.39
CA VAL A 256 -10.13 20.99 -20.23
C VAL A 256 -10.72 20.17 -21.37
N SER A 257 -11.82 20.64 -21.99
CA SER A 257 -12.58 19.80 -22.91
C SER A 257 -11.84 19.43 -24.20
N SER A 258 -11.04 20.36 -24.72
CA SER A 258 -10.20 20.14 -25.91
C SER A 258 -8.83 19.53 -25.60
N SER A 259 -8.48 19.41 -24.31
CA SER A 259 -7.09 19.17 -23.88
C SER A 259 -6.84 17.77 -23.34
N LEU A 260 -7.86 16.97 -23.02
CA LEU A 260 -7.67 15.61 -22.47
C LEU A 260 -6.99 14.67 -23.49
N PRO A 261 -6.11 13.76 -23.02
CA PRO A 261 -5.32 12.87 -23.88
C PRO A 261 -6.08 11.61 -24.31
N SER A 262 -5.62 10.98 -25.40
CA SER A 262 -6.18 9.75 -25.99
C SER A 262 -5.81 8.46 -25.25
N VAL A 263 -5.09 8.57 -24.12
CA VAL A 263 -4.50 7.46 -23.36
C VAL A 263 -5.39 7.10 -22.16
N PRO A 264 -5.48 5.82 -21.75
CA PRO A 264 -6.22 5.43 -20.53
C PRO A 264 -5.80 6.26 -19.32
N PHE A 265 -6.77 6.96 -18.72
CA PHE A 265 -6.55 7.83 -17.56
C PHE A 265 -6.99 7.13 -16.27
N SER A 266 -6.14 7.12 -15.23
CA SER A 266 -6.49 6.60 -13.91
C SER A 266 -6.62 7.77 -12.92
N LEU A 267 -7.85 8.11 -12.53
CA LEU A 267 -8.13 9.07 -11.48
C LEU A 267 -8.06 8.36 -10.12
N SER A 268 -7.17 8.82 -9.24
CA SER A 268 -7.10 8.37 -7.85
C SER A 268 -7.34 9.56 -6.90
N HIS A 269 -8.12 9.34 -5.83
CA HIS A 269 -8.35 10.26 -4.71
C HIS A 269 -9.08 11.58 -5.02
N LEU A 270 -10.38 11.62 -4.69
CA LEU A 270 -11.23 12.81 -4.59
C LEU A 270 -11.29 13.31 -3.15
N THR A 271 -10.45 14.29 -2.80
CA THR A 271 -10.61 15.05 -1.55
C THR A 271 -11.15 16.45 -1.85
N PRO A 272 -12.22 16.92 -1.17
CA PRO A 272 -12.64 18.31 -1.27
C PRO A 272 -11.55 19.20 -0.69
N ALA A 273 -10.97 20.09 -1.49
CA ALA A 273 -10.10 21.15 -1.01
C ALA A 273 -10.97 22.34 -0.53
N ASN A 274 -10.74 22.77 0.71
CA ASN A 274 -11.24 23.99 1.35
C ASN A 274 -12.76 24.16 1.53
N GLN A 275 -13.18 24.33 2.79
CA GLN A 275 -14.55 24.72 3.18
C GLN A 275 -14.93 26.18 2.82
N ASN A 276 -14.25 26.82 1.86
CA ASN A 276 -14.42 28.26 1.58
C ASN A 276 -14.70 28.62 0.11
N ILE A 277 -15.14 27.67 -0.73
CA ILE A 277 -15.57 27.99 -2.10
C ILE A 277 -17.08 27.77 -2.23
N GLN A 278 -17.81 28.84 -2.55
CA GLN A 278 -19.25 28.91 -2.72
C GLN A 278 -19.69 28.46 -4.13
N TYR A 279 -19.18 27.35 -4.65
CA TYR A 279 -19.56 26.82 -5.98
C TYR A 279 -19.75 25.30 -5.96
N ASP A 280 -20.73 24.83 -6.73
CA ASP A 280 -21.19 23.44 -6.76
C ASP A 280 -20.25 22.56 -7.64
N PRO A 281 -19.54 21.58 -7.05
CA PRO A 281 -18.62 20.68 -7.77
C PRO A 281 -19.29 19.80 -8.85
N SER A 282 -20.63 19.78 -8.89
CA SER A 282 -21.48 19.01 -9.82
C SER A 282 -21.32 19.40 -11.29
N SER A 283 -21.23 20.69 -11.58
CA SER A 283 -21.15 21.21 -12.96
C SER A 283 -19.82 20.91 -13.66
N LEU A 284 -18.75 20.70 -12.90
CA LEU A 284 -17.38 20.56 -13.40
C LEU A 284 -17.08 19.14 -13.89
N LEU A 285 -17.55 18.13 -13.16
CA LEU A 285 -17.43 16.72 -13.55
C LEU A 285 -18.21 16.43 -14.84
N LEU A 286 -19.38 17.07 -14.98
CA LEU A 286 -20.21 16.97 -16.18
C LEU A 286 -19.52 17.57 -17.43
N SER A 287 -18.86 18.72 -17.27
CA SER A 287 -18.16 19.39 -18.38
C SER A 287 -16.85 18.69 -18.82
N ALA A 288 -16.08 18.13 -17.88
CA ALA A 288 -14.91 17.31 -18.19
C ALA A 288 -15.29 15.98 -18.86
N PHE A 289 -16.47 15.45 -18.54
CA PHE A 289 -17.01 14.23 -19.12
C PHE A 289 -17.60 14.45 -20.53
N TRP A 290 -18.38 15.52 -20.75
CA TRP A 290 -18.95 15.87 -22.08
C TRP A 290 -17.88 16.15 -23.14
N ALA A 291 -16.74 16.67 -22.73
CA ALA A 291 -15.56 16.82 -23.56
C ALA A 291 -15.02 15.51 -24.14
N GLN A 292 -15.03 14.46 -23.32
CA GLN A 292 -14.41 13.17 -23.60
C GLN A 292 -15.28 12.37 -24.58
N GLN A 293 -16.61 12.53 -24.51
CA GLN A 293 -17.57 11.86 -25.39
C GLN A 293 -17.44 12.26 -26.87
N GLN A 294 -16.98 13.48 -27.17
CA GLN A 294 -16.86 13.97 -28.55
C GLN A 294 -15.65 13.39 -29.32
N THR A 295 -14.77 12.63 -28.66
CA THR A 295 -13.49 12.15 -29.23
C THR A 295 -13.28 10.64 -29.20
N LEU A 296 -14.18 9.88 -28.60
CA LEU A 296 -14.05 8.44 -28.41
C LEU A 296 -15.02 7.70 -29.34
N HIS A 297 -14.52 7.19 -30.47
CA HIS A 297 -15.33 6.47 -31.44
C HIS A 297 -15.22 4.94 -31.38
N ASP A 298 -14.32 4.35 -30.60
CA ASP A 298 -14.20 2.88 -30.50
C ASP A 298 -13.86 2.41 -29.07
N THR A 299 -14.61 1.39 -28.62
CA THR A 299 -14.46 0.56 -27.40
C THR A 299 -13.62 1.12 -26.25
N CYS A 300 -14.29 1.74 -25.27
CA CYS A 300 -13.65 2.34 -24.10
C CYS A 300 -13.67 1.40 -22.88
N LEU A 301 -12.51 1.24 -22.24
CA LEU A 301 -12.39 0.63 -20.91
C LEU A 301 -12.27 1.76 -19.87
N LEU A 302 -13.38 2.06 -19.17
CA LEU A 302 -13.39 3.11 -18.15
C LEU A 302 -13.23 2.51 -16.75
N LYS A 303 -12.02 2.63 -16.19
CA LYS A 303 -11.73 2.20 -14.80
C LYS A 303 -11.80 3.40 -13.87
N ILE A 304 -12.95 3.64 -13.24
CA ILE A 304 -13.13 4.77 -12.31
C ILE A 304 -12.85 4.31 -10.86
N ASN A 305 -11.71 4.69 -10.29
CA ASN A 305 -11.38 4.41 -8.90
C ASN A 305 -11.84 5.55 -7.97
N LEU A 306 -13.12 5.56 -7.59
CA LEU A 306 -13.69 6.60 -6.72
C LEU A 306 -13.33 6.33 -5.26
N THR A 307 -12.30 7.00 -4.75
CA THR A 307 -11.97 7.04 -3.31
C THR A 307 -12.26 8.43 -2.74
N GLY A 308 -13.39 8.61 -2.04
CA GLY A 308 -13.79 9.90 -1.46
C GLY A 308 -15.28 10.03 -1.16
N LYS A 309 -15.69 11.17 -0.57
CA LYS A 309 -17.10 11.58 -0.44
C LYS A 309 -17.52 12.33 -1.72
N THR A 310 -17.87 11.62 -2.78
CA THR A 310 -18.45 12.22 -3.99
C THR A 310 -19.98 12.16 -3.89
N LYS A 311 -20.71 13.19 -4.35
CA LYS A 311 -22.18 13.14 -4.41
C LYS A 311 -22.62 12.16 -5.52
N ILE A 312 -23.58 11.28 -5.20
CA ILE A 312 -24.04 10.18 -6.06
C ILE A 312 -24.83 10.68 -7.29
N ASP A 313 -25.48 11.84 -7.17
CA ASP A 313 -26.28 12.46 -8.24
C ASP A 313 -25.43 12.83 -9.46
N LEU A 314 -24.13 13.12 -9.28
CA LEU A 314 -23.20 13.36 -10.40
C LEU A 314 -22.91 12.11 -11.24
N LEU A 315 -22.86 10.93 -10.61
CA LEU A 315 -22.61 9.68 -11.33
C LEU A 315 -23.80 9.36 -12.24
N PHE A 316 -25.02 9.67 -11.78
CA PHE A 316 -26.25 9.45 -12.54
C PHE A 316 -26.26 10.20 -13.89
N ASP A 317 -25.91 11.48 -13.91
CA ASP A 317 -25.90 12.28 -15.14
C ASP A 317 -24.75 11.89 -16.09
N VAL A 318 -23.60 11.48 -15.52
CA VAL A 318 -22.47 10.92 -16.29
C VAL A 318 -22.86 9.62 -16.97
N PHE A 319 -23.51 8.71 -16.25
CA PHE A 319 -23.78 7.38 -16.79
C PHE A 319 -25.03 7.30 -17.68
N THR A 320 -26.05 8.13 -17.46
CA THR A 320 -27.22 8.22 -18.37
C THR A 320 -26.87 8.78 -19.77
N SER A 321 -25.68 9.35 -19.94
CA SER A 321 -25.15 9.84 -21.23
C SER A 321 -24.10 8.92 -21.88
N MET A 322 -23.70 7.82 -21.22
CA MET A 322 -22.66 6.84 -21.65
C MET A 322 -23.16 5.66 -22.50
N THR A 323 -24.31 5.82 -23.13
CA THR A 323 -25.25 4.73 -23.38
C THR A 323 -24.79 3.72 -24.46
N SER A 324 -23.98 4.10 -25.44
CA SER A 324 -23.68 3.21 -26.57
C SER A 324 -22.33 2.48 -26.55
N CYS A 325 -21.42 2.72 -25.59
CA CYS A 325 -20.00 2.29 -25.75
C CYS A 325 -19.33 1.66 -24.50
N LEU A 326 -20.02 1.54 -23.36
CA LEU A 326 -19.41 1.08 -22.11
C LEU A 326 -19.44 -0.47 -22.00
N SER A 327 -18.27 -1.12 -22.09
CA SER A 327 -18.16 -2.59 -21.99
C SER A 327 -17.77 -3.12 -20.61
N LYS A 328 -17.06 -2.32 -19.79
CA LYS A 328 -16.57 -2.72 -18.47
C LYS A 328 -16.60 -1.56 -17.47
N LEU A 329 -17.24 -1.79 -16.32
CA LEU A 329 -17.32 -0.86 -15.19
C LEU A 329 -16.66 -1.48 -13.96
N VAL A 330 -15.69 -0.79 -13.36
CA VAL A 330 -15.04 -1.21 -12.11
C VAL A 330 -15.05 -0.07 -11.11
N LEU A 331 -15.80 -0.23 -10.02
CA LEU A 331 -15.84 0.63 -8.86
C LEU A 331 -15.27 -0.14 -7.66
N GLN A 332 -14.24 0.39 -7.00
CA GLN A 332 -13.56 -0.27 -5.88
C GLN A 332 -13.37 0.70 -4.70
N ARG A 333 -13.54 0.20 -3.46
CA ARG A 333 -13.22 0.93 -2.20
C ARG A 333 -13.93 2.29 -2.05
N SER A 334 -15.14 2.42 -2.57
CA SER A 334 -15.86 3.68 -2.52
C SER A 334 -16.71 3.81 -1.25
N LYS A 335 -16.56 4.91 -0.48
CA LYS A 335 -17.32 5.21 0.75
C LYS A 335 -18.77 5.67 0.48
N PHE A 336 -19.48 5.10 -0.50
CA PHE A 336 -20.91 5.42 -0.65
C PHE A 336 -21.74 4.52 0.28
N ARG A 337 -22.81 5.05 0.87
CA ARG A 337 -23.90 4.20 1.37
C ARG A 337 -24.80 3.90 0.18
N PHE A 338 -24.79 2.67 -0.30
CA PHE A 338 -25.44 2.30 -1.56
C PHE A 338 -26.87 1.78 -1.36
N GLN A 339 -27.65 2.36 -0.44
CA GLN A 339 -29.06 2.00 -0.24
C GLN A 339 -29.90 2.29 -1.51
N ASN A 340 -29.54 3.28 -2.31
CA ASN A 340 -30.27 3.64 -3.54
C ASN A 340 -29.60 3.20 -4.84
N LEU A 341 -28.43 2.54 -4.78
CA LEU A 341 -27.68 2.21 -6.00
C LEU A 341 -28.41 1.22 -6.87
N GLY A 342 -29.17 0.28 -6.31
CA GLY A 342 -29.91 -0.62 -7.19
C GLY A 342 -31.02 0.10 -7.96
N ILE A 343 -31.58 1.22 -7.46
CA ILE A 343 -32.49 2.09 -8.22
C ILE A 343 -31.72 2.88 -9.30
N TYR A 344 -30.51 3.35 -8.98
CA TYR A 344 -29.67 4.11 -9.92
C TYR A 344 -29.00 3.23 -10.98
N LEU A 345 -28.45 2.08 -10.62
CA LEU A 345 -28.02 1.01 -11.53
C LEU A 345 -29.18 0.49 -12.35
N ASN A 346 -30.41 0.48 -11.80
CA ASN A 346 -31.58 0.17 -12.61
C ASN A 346 -31.71 1.18 -13.77
N ALA A 347 -31.66 2.47 -13.46
CA ALA A 347 -31.69 3.53 -14.47
C ALA A 347 -30.40 3.62 -15.34
N LEU A 348 -29.27 3.12 -14.87
CA LEU A 348 -27.97 3.13 -15.58
C LEU A 348 -27.81 1.98 -16.57
N ILE A 349 -28.19 0.78 -16.15
CA ILE A 349 -27.98 -0.47 -16.88
C ILE A 349 -29.16 -0.69 -17.84
N PHE A 350 -30.38 -0.25 -17.50
CA PHE A 350 -31.59 -0.74 -18.19
C PHE A 350 -32.35 0.25 -19.05
N SER A 351 -32.04 1.55 -19.00
CA SER A 351 -32.61 2.48 -19.99
C SER A 351 -31.76 2.61 -21.25
N SER A 352 -30.46 2.25 -21.21
CA SER A 352 -29.57 2.73 -22.28
C SER A 352 -28.24 2.00 -22.58
N CYS A 353 -27.73 1.03 -21.82
CA CYS A 353 -26.37 0.44 -22.04
C CYS A 353 -26.40 -0.99 -22.59
N ASP A 354 -26.40 -1.17 -23.92
CA ASP A 354 -26.52 -2.49 -24.56
C ASP A 354 -25.22 -3.33 -24.52
N GLU A 355 -24.04 -2.73 -24.32
CA GLU A 355 -22.73 -3.41 -24.45
C GLU A 355 -22.03 -3.76 -23.13
N LEU A 356 -22.64 -3.47 -21.96
CA LEU A 356 -21.99 -3.68 -20.66
C LEU A 356 -21.87 -5.17 -20.31
N CYS A 357 -20.65 -5.69 -20.30
CA CYS A 357 -20.35 -7.11 -20.13
C CYS A 357 -19.76 -7.46 -18.76
N VAL A 358 -19.03 -6.54 -18.13
CA VAL A 358 -18.38 -6.77 -16.81
C VAL A 358 -18.64 -5.61 -15.85
N CYS A 359 -19.16 -5.90 -14.66
CA CYS A 359 -19.38 -4.93 -13.58
C CYS A 359 -18.72 -5.42 -12.28
N SER A 360 -17.80 -4.65 -11.71
CA SER A 360 -17.24 -4.91 -10.38
C SER A 360 -17.55 -3.76 -9.44
N LEU A 361 -18.21 -4.07 -8.33
CA LEU A 361 -18.57 -3.16 -7.23
C LEU A 361 -17.88 -3.61 -5.94
N SER A 362 -16.66 -4.16 -6.03
CA SER A 362 -16.00 -4.79 -4.89
C SER A 362 -15.62 -3.78 -3.80
N GLY A 363 -16.01 -4.03 -2.55
CA GLY A 363 -15.68 -3.15 -1.43
C GLY A 363 -16.45 -1.82 -1.43
N CYS A 364 -17.65 -1.84 -2.00
CA CYS A 364 -18.54 -0.71 -2.17
C CYS A 364 -19.76 -0.84 -1.25
N LEU A 365 -19.66 -1.38 -0.02
CA LEU A 365 -20.77 -1.38 0.97
C LEU A 365 -22.19 -1.71 0.43
N VAL A 366 -22.33 -2.56 -0.60
CA VAL A 366 -23.62 -2.88 -1.22
C VAL A 366 -24.45 -3.70 -0.23
N SER A 367 -25.65 -3.24 0.11
CA SER A 367 -26.55 -3.88 1.08
C SER A 367 -27.47 -4.93 0.43
N GLU A 368 -28.25 -5.64 1.25
CA GLU A 368 -29.29 -6.58 0.83
C GLU A 368 -30.35 -5.95 -0.08
N GLU A 369 -30.82 -4.75 0.27
CA GLU A 369 -31.77 -3.97 -0.54
C GLU A 369 -31.17 -3.52 -1.88
N GLY A 370 -29.88 -3.16 -1.90
CA GLY A 370 -29.14 -2.86 -3.12
C GLY A 370 -29.04 -4.07 -4.06
N CYS A 371 -28.87 -5.27 -3.50
CA CYS A 371 -28.84 -6.52 -4.26
C CYS A 371 -30.22 -6.92 -4.80
N ALA A 372 -31.29 -6.71 -4.03
CA ALA A 372 -32.66 -6.95 -4.50
C ALA A 372 -33.02 -6.03 -5.67
N SER A 373 -32.62 -4.77 -5.57
CA SER A 373 -32.81 -3.79 -6.63
C SER A 373 -31.97 -4.12 -7.88
N LEU A 374 -30.72 -4.56 -7.73
CA LEU A 374 -29.90 -5.11 -8.82
C LEU A 374 -30.55 -6.31 -9.51
N ALA A 375 -31.09 -7.26 -8.73
CA ALA A 375 -31.75 -8.44 -9.25
C ALA A 375 -33.05 -8.10 -10.02
N SER A 376 -33.87 -7.20 -9.47
CA SER A 376 -35.06 -6.69 -10.15
C SER A 376 -34.68 -6.07 -11.50
N ALA A 377 -33.63 -5.25 -11.49
CA ALA A 377 -33.15 -4.57 -12.67
C ALA A 377 -32.69 -5.58 -13.77
N LEU A 378 -31.91 -6.61 -13.39
CA LEU A 378 -31.49 -7.71 -14.29
C LEU A 378 -32.66 -8.55 -14.83
N THR A 379 -33.83 -8.51 -14.19
CA THR A 379 -35.04 -9.24 -14.62
C THR A 379 -35.83 -8.49 -15.69
N PHE A 380 -35.84 -7.15 -15.66
CA PHE A 380 -36.62 -6.32 -16.59
C PHE A 380 -35.91 -6.06 -17.93
N ASN A 381 -34.60 -6.32 -18.01
CA ASN A 381 -33.86 -6.34 -19.27
C ASN A 381 -32.72 -7.39 -19.16
N PRO A 382 -32.69 -8.42 -20.01
CA PRO A 382 -31.66 -9.46 -19.98
C PRO A 382 -30.32 -8.93 -20.52
N SER A 383 -29.62 -8.13 -19.71
CA SER A 383 -28.39 -7.44 -20.10
C SER A 383 -27.32 -8.38 -20.67
N HIS A 384 -26.41 -7.85 -21.51
CA HIS A 384 -25.18 -8.52 -21.97
C HIS A 384 -24.15 -8.77 -20.84
N LEU A 385 -24.51 -8.47 -19.58
CA LEU A 385 -23.65 -8.57 -18.41
C LEU A 385 -23.32 -10.04 -18.13
N LYS A 386 -22.06 -10.42 -18.39
CA LYS A 386 -21.53 -11.76 -18.15
C LYS A 386 -20.90 -11.91 -16.77
N GLU A 387 -20.29 -10.86 -16.25
CA GLU A 387 -19.62 -10.92 -14.95
C GLU A 387 -20.09 -9.80 -14.01
N LEU A 388 -20.51 -10.18 -12.81
CA LEU A 388 -20.85 -9.28 -11.71
C LEU A 388 -20.01 -9.63 -10.48
N ASP A 389 -19.18 -8.69 -10.03
CA ASP A 389 -18.33 -8.85 -8.85
C ASP A 389 -18.78 -7.94 -7.70
N LEU A 390 -19.38 -8.55 -6.69
CA LEU A 390 -19.82 -7.96 -5.43
C LEU A 390 -18.94 -8.39 -4.25
N SER A 391 -17.69 -8.80 -4.49
CA SER A 391 -16.77 -9.21 -3.43
C SER A 391 -16.61 -8.10 -2.37
N TYR A 392 -16.46 -8.46 -1.09
CA TYR A 392 -16.27 -7.50 0.01
C TYR A 392 -17.43 -6.48 0.19
N ASN A 393 -18.69 -6.86 -0.09
CA ASN A 393 -19.92 -6.08 0.21
C ASN A 393 -20.77 -6.72 1.33
N HIS A 394 -21.99 -6.23 1.61
CA HIS A 394 -22.95 -6.80 2.57
C HIS A 394 -24.30 -7.21 1.90
N PRO A 395 -24.28 -8.13 0.93
CA PRO A 395 -25.45 -8.42 0.09
C PRO A 395 -26.63 -9.10 0.82
N GLY A 396 -26.47 -9.48 2.10
CA GLY A 396 -27.49 -10.20 2.88
C GLY A 396 -27.89 -11.56 2.30
N ASP A 397 -28.61 -12.36 3.07
CA ASP A 397 -29.02 -13.70 2.63
C ASP A 397 -30.08 -13.65 1.52
N SER A 398 -31.03 -12.72 1.61
CA SER A 398 -32.07 -12.60 0.59
C SER A 398 -31.52 -12.00 -0.71
N GLY A 399 -30.62 -11.02 -0.64
CA GLY A 399 -29.98 -10.43 -1.81
C GLY A 399 -29.10 -11.41 -2.58
N VAL A 400 -28.30 -12.23 -1.88
CA VAL A 400 -27.54 -13.33 -2.49
C VAL A 400 -28.48 -14.36 -3.13
N LYS A 401 -29.56 -14.74 -2.44
CA LYS A 401 -30.53 -15.72 -2.95
C LYS A 401 -31.22 -15.22 -4.23
N LEU A 402 -31.57 -13.93 -4.29
CA LEU A 402 -32.17 -13.30 -5.46
C LEU A 402 -31.21 -13.30 -6.67
N LEU A 403 -29.97 -12.83 -6.49
CA LEU A 403 -28.97 -12.80 -7.57
C LEU A 403 -28.55 -14.22 -8.03
N SER A 404 -28.48 -15.17 -7.10
CA SER A 404 -28.18 -16.57 -7.40
C SER A 404 -29.34 -17.31 -8.10
N ALA A 405 -30.59 -16.86 -7.88
CA ALA A 405 -31.74 -17.38 -8.60
C ALA A 405 -31.71 -16.90 -10.05
N GLY A 406 -31.35 -15.63 -10.29
CA GLY A 406 -31.20 -15.10 -11.64
C GLY A 406 -30.06 -15.74 -12.44
N LEU A 407 -28.97 -16.19 -11.82
CA LEU A 407 -27.95 -17.04 -12.48
C LEU A 407 -28.50 -18.33 -13.11
N LYS A 408 -29.66 -18.80 -12.64
CA LYS A 408 -30.35 -20.00 -13.16
C LYS A 408 -31.47 -19.65 -14.14
N ASP A 409 -31.76 -18.37 -14.29
CA ASP A 409 -32.78 -17.87 -15.20
C ASP A 409 -32.19 -17.83 -16.62
N PRO A 410 -32.78 -18.53 -17.60
CA PRO A 410 -32.27 -18.56 -18.98
C PRO A 410 -32.32 -17.19 -19.67
N ASP A 411 -33.12 -16.25 -19.16
CA ASP A 411 -33.16 -14.89 -19.68
C ASP A 411 -31.94 -14.07 -19.20
N TRP A 412 -31.27 -14.44 -18.10
CA TRP A 412 -30.06 -13.75 -17.67
C TRP A 412 -28.83 -14.28 -18.43
N ARG A 413 -27.98 -13.36 -18.94
CA ARG A 413 -26.70 -13.72 -19.58
C ARG A 413 -25.50 -13.75 -18.63
N LEU A 414 -25.76 -13.68 -17.32
CA LEU A 414 -24.73 -13.65 -16.29
C LEU A 414 -24.04 -15.01 -16.20
N GLU A 415 -22.77 -15.08 -16.56
CA GLU A 415 -21.94 -16.29 -16.52
C GLU A 415 -21.22 -16.44 -15.16
N ALA A 416 -20.88 -15.34 -14.52
CA ALA A 416 -20.15 -15.33 -13.24
C ALA A 416 -20.67 -14.27 -12.27
N LEU A 417 -21.07 -14.70 -11.07
CA LEU A 417 -21.33 -13.84 -9.92
C LEU A 417 -20.26 -14.10 -8.85
N ARG A 418 -19.45 -13.08 -8.53
CA ARG A 418 -18.50 -13.16 -7.41
C ARG A 418 -19.10 -12.43 -6.22
N TYR A 419 -19.28 -13.13 -5.11
CA TYR A 419 -19.75 -12.55 -3.86
C TYR A 419 -19.03 -13.23 -2.69
N GLY A 420 -18.63 -12.44 -1.69
CA GLY A 420 -17.84 -12.89 -0.55
C GLY A 420 -16.33 -12.64 -0.70
N GLY A 421 -15.72 -12.13 0.37
CA GLY A 421 -14.27 -12.01 0.52
C GLY A 421 -13.76 -13.15 1.39
N THR A 422 -12.87 -13.99 0.87
CA THR A 422 -12.28 -15.08 1.66
C THR A 422 -11.45 -14.51 2.81
N CYS A 423 -11.95 -14.63 4.03
CA CYS A 423 -11.11 -14.86 5.20
C CYS A 423 -11.32 -16.32 5.61
N CYS A 424 -10.33 -17.17 5.30
CA CYS A 424 -10.18 -18.56 5.72
C CYS A 424 -11.24 -19.58 5.21
N ARG A 425 -10.76 -20.72 4.68
CA ARG A 425 -11.59 -21.92 4.45
C ARG A 425 -12.08 -22.43 5.81
N SER A 426 -13.36 -22.27 6.15
CA SER A 426 -14.06 -23.26 6.97
C SER A 426 -14.62 -24.33 6.04
N ARG A 427 -14.23 -25.58 6.29
CA ARG A 427 -14.98 -26.73 5.80
C ARG A 427 -16.32 -26.73 6.54
N GLU A 428 -17.35 -27.11 5.79
CA GLU A 428 -18.75 -27.32 6.18
C GLU A 428 -19.70 -26.13 5.94
N GLY A 429 -20.77 -26.45 5.22
CA GLY A 429 -21.71 -25.53 4.62
C GLY A 429 -22.56 -24.81 5.65
N GLY A 430 -22.63 -23.49 5.49
CA GLY A 430 -23.47 -22.56 6.24
C GLY A 430 -23.17 -21.13 5.77
N GLN A 431 -24.20 -20.30 5.68
CA GLN A 431 -24.19 -18.95 5.10
C GLN A 431 -23.03 -18.06 5.58
N LYS A 432 -22.42 -17.33 4.64
CA LYS A 432 -21.20 -16.53 4.85
C LYS A 432 -21.56 -15.07 5.13
N SER A 433 -21.46 -14.66 6.40
CA SER A 433 -21.42 -13.25 6.81
C SER A 433 -20.03 -12.65 6.50
N ASN A 434 -19.99 -11.37 6.06
CA ASN A 434 -18.76 -10.62 5.74
C ASN A 434 -18.14 -9.91 6.96
N SER A 435 -18.57 -10.23 8.18
CA SER A 435 -17.86 -9.89 9.42
C SER A 435 -16.92 -11.03 9.81
N CYS A 436 -15.70 -10.70 10.26
CA CYS A 436 -14.85 -11.70 10.90
C CYS A 436 -15.48 -12.06 12.24
N GLN A 437 -16.13 -13.22 12.31
CA GLN A 437 -16.65 -13.73 13.57
C GLN A 437 -15.46 -14.10 14.47
N LEU A 438 -15.15 -13.21 15.41
CA LEU A 438 -14.10 -13.44 16.38
C LEU A 438 -14.57 -14.45 17.42
N THR A 439 -13.65 -15.32 17.83
CA THR A 439 -13.85 -16.26 18.93
C THR A 439 -12.74 -16.04 19.94
N ILE A 440 -13.12 -15.77 21.19
CA ILE A 440 -12.17 -15.59 22.29
C ILE A 440 -11.44 -16.90 22.55
N ASP A 441 -10.10 -16.84 22.68
CA ASP A 441 -9.32 -17.98 23.12
C ASP A 441 -9.30 -18.03 24.65
N THR A 442 -10.17 -18.86 25.22
CA THR A 442 -10.32 -19.10 26.67
C THR A 442 -9.02 -19.51 27.36
N ASN A 443 -8.04 -20.04 26.62
CA ASN A 443 -6.73 -20.41 27.15
C ASN A 443 -5.84 -19.19 27.43
N THR A 444 -6.15 -18.05 26.82
CA THR A 444 -5.38 -16.81 26.99
C THR A 444 -5.95 -15.88 28.05
N VAL A 445 -7.23 -16.04 28.39
CA VAL A 445 -8.00 -15.10 29.23
C VAL A 445 -7.43 -14.97 30.64
N ASN A 446 -7.09 -13.75 31.05
CA ASN A 446 -6.67 -13.50 32.43
C ASN A 446 -7.77 -13.84 33.44
N ARG A 447 -7.39 -14.37 34.61
CA ARG A 447 -8.34 -14.74 35.68
C ARG A 447 -9.14 -13.56 36.26
N LYS A 448 -8.73 -12.32 36.04
CA LYS A 448 -9.50 -11.12 36.44
C LYS A 448 -10.62 -10.78 35.44
N LEU A 449 -10.72 -11.49 34.32
CA LEU A 449 -11.73 -11.27 33.29
C LEU A 449 -12.80 -12.36 33.36
N LYS A 450 -14.07 -11.99 33.32
CA LYS A 450 -15.20 -12.91 33.25
C LYS A 450 -15.82 -12.90 31.86
N LEU A 451 -15.99 -14.08 31.29
CA LEU A 451 -16.70 -14.27 30.03
C LEU A 451 -18.19 -14.52 30.30
N SER A 452 -19.05 -13.93 29.47
CA SER A 452 -20.51 -14.10 29.50
C SER A 452 -21.08 -14.00 28.08
N GLU A 453 -22.39 -14.22 27.93
CA GLU A 453 -23.08 -14.16 26.62
C GLU A 453 -22.39 -15.05 25.57
N ASP A 454 -22.25 -16.34 25.88
CA ASP A 454 -21.57 -17.33 25.04
C ASP A 454 -20.14 -16.93 24.64
N ASN A 455 -19.37 -16.45 25.62
CA ASN A 455 -18.01 -15.93 25.44
C ASN A 455 -17.89 -14.75 24.46
N ARG A 456 -18.97 -14.02 24.19
CA ARG A 456 -18.93 -12.81 23.37
C ARG A 456 -18.73 -11.54 24.20
N LYS A 457 -19.02 -11.56 25.50
CA LYS A 457 -18.86 -10.42 26.40
C LYS A 457 -17.85 -10.67 27.50
N VAL A 458 -17.02 -9.67 27.75
CA VAL A 458 -15.90 -9.70 28.68
C VAL A 458 -16.06 -8.55 29.68
N THR A 459 -16.10 -8.89 30.96
CA THR A 459 -16.11 -7.92 32.07
C THR A 459 -14.88 -8.11 32.94
N ARG A 460 -14.46 -7.07 33.65
CA ARG A 460 -13.45 -7.21 34.70
C ARG A 460 -14.13 -7.36 36.05
N GLU A 461 -13.76 -8.41 36.78
CA GLU A 461 -14.26 -8.71 38.13
C GLU A 461 -13.16 -8.53 39.17
N GLU A 462 -13.54 -8.27 40.43
CA GLU A 462 -12.60 -8.25 41.54
C GLU A 462 -12.17 -9.67 41.95
N GLU A 463 -13.10 -10.63 41.87
CA GLU A 463 -12.85 -12.04 42.15
C GLU A 463 -12.20 -12.76 40.97
N LEU A 464 -11.23 -13.62 41.27
CA LEU A 464 -10.53 -14.41 40.26
C LEU A 464 -11.43 -15.54 39.73
N GLN A 465 -11.61 -15.56 38.42
CA GLN A 465 -12.37 -16.57 37.69
C GLN A 465 -11.61 -17.89 37.60
N SER A 466 -12.34 -19.00 37.74
CA SER A 466 -11.80 -20.36 37.77
C SER A 466 -11.49 -20.93 36.38
N TYR A 467 -10.54 -20.33 35.66
CA TYR A 467 -10.03 -20.90 34.41
C TYR A 467 -8.87 -21.88 34.65
N PRO A 468 -8.79 -23.01 33.90
CA PRO A 468 -7.66 -23.94 33.96
C PRO A 468 -6.33 -23.26 33.68
N ASP A 469 -5.26 -23.69 34.35
CA ASP A 469 -3.92 -23.21 34.01
C ASP A 469 -3.55 -23.58 32.58
N HIS A 470 -2.93 -22.64 31.87
CA HIS A 470 -2.48 -22.81 30.49
C HIS A 470 -1.26 -21.92 30.24
N PRO A 471 -0.22 -22.38 29.52
CA PRO A 471 1.00 -21.60 29.27
C PRO A 471 0.70 -20.23 28.63
N ASP A 472 -0.21 -20.18 27.67
CA ASP A 472 -0.61 -18.95 26.97
C ASP A 472 -1.57 -18.02 27.75
N ARG A 473 -1.88 -18.31 29.02
CA ARG A 473 -2.75 -17.46 29.83
C ARG A 473 -2.02 -16.19 30.26
N PHE A 474 -2.62 -15.03 30.02
CA PHE A 474 -2.19 -13.79 30.66
C PHE A 474 -2.36 -13.92 32.17
N ASP A 475 -1.32 -13.71 32.96
CA ASP A 475 -1.38 -13.91 34.43
C ASP A 475 -1.54 -12.60 35.22
N PHE A 476 -0.85 -11.54 34.81
CA PHE A 476 -0.81 -10.28 35.55
C PHE A 476 -1.85 -9.28 35.05
N HIS A 477 -1.79 -8.96 33.75
CA HIS A 477 -2.64 -7.94 33.11
C HIS A 477 -3.99 -8.52 32.65
N PRO A 478 -5.10 -7.78 32.82
CA PRO A 478 -6.46 -8.22 32.50
C PRO A 478 -6.72 -8.22 30.99
N GLN A 479 -6.06 -9.13 30.28
CA GLN A 479 -6.02 -9.21 28.82
C GLN A 479 -6.42 -10.58 28.31
N LEU A 480 -6.78 -10.64 27.03
CA LEU A 480 -7.01 -11.88 26.29
C LEU A 480 -6.73 -11.70 24.78
N LEU A 481 -6.54 -12.81 24.09
CA LEU A 481 -6.47 -12.91 22.63
C LEU A 481 -7.65 -13.74 22.09
N CYS A 482 -8.00 -13.47 20.84
CA CYS A 482 -8.88 -14.32 20.06
C CYS A 482 -8.11 -15.53 19.49
N ARG A 483 -8.83 -16.56 19.04
CA ARG A 483 -8.25 -17.81 18.55
C ARG A 483 -7.64 -17.68 17.15
N THR A 484 -8.34 -16.98 16.27
CA THR A 484 -8.05 -16.92 14.82
C THR A 484 -7.07 -15.80 14.49
N GLY A 485 -5.99 -16.14 13.79
CA GLY A 485 -5.07 -15.16 13.19
C GLY A 485 -5.64 -14.58 11.90
N LEU A 486 -5.49 -13.28 11.73
CA LEU A 486 -5.88 -12.50 10.56
C LEU A 486 -4.70 -12.47 9.59
N THR A 487 -4.92 -12.92 8.35
CA THR A 487 -3.90 -12.96 7.29
C THR A 487 -4.27 -12.18 6.04
N GLY A 488 -5.50 -11.66 5.98
CA GLY A 488 -6.07 -10.96 4.84
C GLY A 488 -6.76 -9.66 5.25
N ARG A 489 -7.87 -9.35 4.58
CA ARG A 489 -8.72 -8.21 4.94
C ARG A 489 -9.78 -8.64 5.92
N CYS A 490 -9.82 -8.00 7.08
CA CYS A 490 -10.66 -8.38 8.19
C CYS A 490 -11.39 -7.16 8.75
N TYR A 491 -12.64 -7.37 9.14
CA TYR A 491 -13.48 -6.34 9.75
C TYR A 491 -14.27 -6.92 10.92
N TRP A 492 -14.28 -6.22 12.05
CA TRP A 492 -15.15 -6.54 13.18
C TRP A 492 -15.50 -5.28 13.98
N GLU A 493 -16.56 -5.39 14.78
CA GLU A 493 -17.02 -4.34 15.67
C GLU A 493 -17.11 -4.86 17.10
N VAL A 494 -16.91 -3.96 18.05
CA VAL A 494 -17.12 -4.23 19.46
C VAL A 494 -17.87 -3.09 20.12
N GLU A 495 -18.75 -3.44 21.04
CA GLU A 495 -19.34 -2.52 21.99
C GLU A 495 -18.50 -2.49 23.27
N TRP A 496 -18.29 -1.33 23.86
CA TRP A 496 -17.42 -1.15 25.02
C TRP A 496 -17.96 -0.11 26.01
N ARG A 497 -17.64 -0.29 27.29
CA ARG A 497 -17.92 0.66 28.38
C ARG A 497 -16.71 0.79 29.30
N GLY A 498 -16.61 1.90 30.02
CA GLY A 498 -15.56 2.13 31.02
C GLY A 498 -14.20 2.40 30.39
N GLY A 499 -13.21 1.57 30.72
CA GLY A 499 -11.85 1.64 30.17
C GLY A 499 -11.44 0.34 29.48
N VAL A 500 -11.34 0.34 28.16
CA VAL A 500 -11.06 -0.86 27.34
C VAL A 500 -10.00 -0.57 26.29
N TYR A 501 -9.07 -1.50 26.07
CA TYR A 501 -8.19 -1.46 24.91
C TYR A 501 -8.68 -2.48 23.89
N VAL A 502 -8.87 -2.02 22.66
CA VAL A 502 -9.19 -2.85 21.50
C VAL A 502 -7.93 -2.94 20.65
N SER A 503 -7.39 -4.15 20.52
CA SER A 503 -6.02 -4.35 20.06
C SER A 503 -5.90 -5.42 18.99
N VAL A 504 -4.81 -5.36 18.23
CA VAL A 504 -4.28 -6.47 17.45
C VAL A 504 -2.83 -6.69 17.82
N SER A 505 -2.39 -7.96 17.83
CA SER A 505 -1.03 -8.31 18.22
C SER A 505 -0.53 -9.57 17.52
N TYR A 506 0.77 -9.72 17.36
CA TYR A 506 1.35 -11.01 17.02
C TYR A 506 1.12 -12.03 18.14
N ARG A 507 0.98 -13.32 17.77
CA ARG A 507 0.73 -14.41 18.73
C ARG A 507 1.82 -14.50 19.81
N ARG A 508 3.05 -14.12 19.44
CA ARG A 508 4.27 -14.23 20.26
C ARG A 508 4.40 -13.19 21.39
N ILE A 509 3.43 -12.27 21.53
CA ILE A 509 3.42 -11.32 22.66
C ILE A 509 3.63 -12.05 23.99
N GLU A 510 4.43 -11.46 24.87
CA GLU A 510 4.68 -11.98 26.20
C GLU A 510 3.39 -11.93 27.04
N LYS A 511 3.15 -12.97 27.86
CA LYS A 511 1.88 -13.13 28.59
C LYS A 511 2.10 -13.31 30.09
N ARG A 512 3.35 -13.26 30.55
CA ARG A 512 3.77 -13.62 31.90
C ARG A 512 4.52 -12.49 32.57
N GLY A 513 4.12 -12.18 33.79
CA GLY A 513 4.75 -11.12 34.59
C GLY A 513 4.17 -9.72 34.32
N ASP A 514 4.78 -8.73 34.95
CA ASP A 514 4.33 -7.34 35.00
C ASP A 514 5.11 -6.40 34.05
N SER A 515 5.87 -6.99 33.10
CA SER A 515 6.63 -6.22 32.10
C SER A 515 5.70 -5.43 31.18
N ARG A 516 6.19 -4.28 30.68
CA ARG A 516 5.52 -3.52 29.62
C ARG A 516 5.36 -4.34 28.34
N ASP A 517 6.25 -5.29 28.09
CA ASP A 517 6.19 -6.19 26.94
C ASP A 517 4.95 -7.10 26.97
N CYS A 518 4.33 -7.28 28.14
CA CYS A 518 3.10 -8.04 28.29
C CYS A 518 1.82 -7.23 27.99
N VAL A 519 1.90 -5.91 27.81
CA VAL A 519 0.71 -5.03 27.67
C VAL A 519 0.49 -4.64 26.22
N PHE A 520 -0.74 -4.81 25.71
CA PHE A 520 -1.08 -4.38 24.36
C PHE A 520 -0.83 -2.88 24.15
N GLY A 521 -0.13 -2.54 23.07
CA GLY A 521 0.29 -1.18 22.69
C GLY A 521 1.60 -0.69 23.33
N TYR A 522 2.14 -1.42 24.31
CA TYR A 522 3.35 -1.00 25.05
C TYR A 522 4.63 -1.65 24.51
N ASN A 523 4.49 -2.51 23.50
CA ASN A 523 5.56 -3.16 22.77
C ASN A 523 5.41 -2.92 21.26
N ASP A 524 6.40 -3.35 20.48
CA ASP A 524 6.43 -3.27 19.02
C ASP A 524 5.62 -4.38 18.32
N GLN A 525 5.01 -5.28 19.09
CA GLN A 525 4.27 -6.45 18.60
C GLN A 525 2.76 -6.26 18.62
N SER A 526 2.28 -5.10 19.06
CA SER A 526 0.86 -4.83 19.24
C SER A 526 0.49 -3.37 18.99
N TRP A 527 -0.75 -3.18 18.54
CA TRP A 527 -1.35 -1.89 18.24
C TRP A 527 -2.70 -1.83 18.91
N SER A 528 -2.97 -0.75 19.65
CA SER A 528 -4.15 -0.66 20.50
C SER A 528 -4.87 0.67 20.36
N LEU A 529 -6.19 0.60 20.34
CA LEU A 529 -7.07 1.74 20.61
C LEU A 529 -7.54 1.67 22.06
N SER A 530 -7.08 2.61 22.88
CA SER A 530 -7.59 2.86 24.21
C SER A 530 -8.88 3.68 24.12
N CYS A 531 -9.95 3.11 24.66
CA CYS A 531 -11.28 3.67 24.73
C CYS A 531 -11.61 3.95 26.20
N SER A 532 -11.99 5.20 26.51
CA SER A 532 -12.33 5.63 27.87
C SER A 532 -13.53 6.56 27.88
N ASP A 533 -14.47 6.29 28.79
CA ASP A 533 -15.61 7.19 29.04
C ASP A 533 -15.16 8.58 29.54
N VAL A 534 -14.00 8.65 30.21
CA VAL A 534 -13.47 9.88 30.83
C VAL A 534 -12.44 10.57 29.93
N HIS A 535 -11.55 9.80 29.30
CA HIS A 535 -10.41 10.34 28.56
C HIS A 535 -10.57 10.30 27.03
N GLY A 536 -11.69 9.77 26.53
CA GLY A 536 -11.94 9.63 25.10
C GLY A 536 -11.08 8.53 24.45
N TYR A 537 -10.61 8.80 23.23
CA TYR A 537 -9.81 7.84 22.46
C TYR A 537 -8.33 8.20 22.44
N SER A 538 -7.47 7.20 22.61
CA SER A 538 -6.04 7.31 22.32
C SER A 538 -5.54 6.04 21.66
N VAL A 539 -4.52 6.15 20.80
CA VAL A 539 -3.87 4.99 20.21
C VAL A 539 -2.50 4.77 20.84
N TRP A 540 -2.11 3.51 20.93
CA TRP A 540 -0.87 3.05 21.54
C TRP A 540 -0.15 2.06 20.62
N HIS A 541 1.14 2.29 20.44
CA HIS A 541 2.07 1.36 19.81
C HIS A 541 3.49 1.64 20.33
N ASN A 542 4.25 0.60 20.65
CA ASN A 542 5.62 0.70 21.15
C ASN A 542 5.79 1.71 22.30
N ASN A 543 4.86 1.69 23.26
CA ASN A 543 4.82 2.59 24.42
C ASN A 543 4.70 4.09 24.07
N ILE A 544 4.26 4.40 22.85
CA ILE A 544 3.94 5.77 22.40
C ILE A 544 2.43 5.95 22.40
N GLN A 545 1.94 6.92 23.17
CA GLN A 545 0.53 7.33 23.18
C GLN A 545 0.30 8.51 22.23
N THR A 546 -0.73 8.41 21.40
CA THR A 546 -1.28 9.55 20.66
C THR A 546 -2.74 9.76 21.07
N ARG A 547 -3.05 10.91 21.68
CA ARG A 547 -4.43 11.29 22.03
C ARG A 547 -5.16 11.78 20.79
N LEU A 548 -6.40 11.34 20.61
CA LEU A 548 -7.21 11.71 19.45
C LEU A 548 -8.20 12.83 19.82
N SER A 549 -8.32 13.85 18.98
CA SER A 549 -9.10 15.07 19.24
C SER A 549 -10.64 14.89 19.11
N SER A 550 -11.17 13.69 19.35
CA SER A 550 -12.60 13.43 19.20
C SER A 550 -13.40 13.95 20.42
N SER A 551 -14.32 14.88 20.19
CA SER A 551 -15.15 15.50 21.24
C SER A 551 -16.35 14.65 21.68
N SER A 552 -16.66 13.54 20.98
CA SER A 552 -17.77 12.66 21.32
C SER A 552 -17.35 11.20 21.40
N VAL A 553 -17.68 10.56 22.52
CA VAL A 553 -17.45 9.14 22.76
C VAL A 553 -18.66 8.36 22.24
N SER A 554 -18.42 7.28 21.50
CA SER A 554 -19.41 6.24 21.24
C SER A 554 -18.94 4.92 21.82
N HIS A 555 -19.86 4.22 22.47
CA HIS A 555 -19.64 2.90 23.08
C HIS A 555 -19.53 1.78 22.06
N ARG A 556 -19.25 2.09 20.78
CA ARG A 556 -19.04 1.11 19.72
C ARG A 556 -17.92 1.56 18.79
N VAL A 557 -16.99 0.66 18.52
CA VAL A 557 -15.84 0.89 17.64
C VAL A 557 -15.71 -0.25 16.64
N SER A 558 -15.24 0.08 15.44
CA SER A 558 -14.92 -0.90 14.40
C SER A 558 -13.42 -0.95 14.15
N VAL A 559 -12.92 -2.13 13.84
CA VAL A 559 -11.53 -2.34 13.46
C VAL A 559 -11.50 -2.92 12.05
N TYR A 560 -10.65 -2.33 11.21
CA TYR A 560 -10.35 -2.81 9.88
C TYR A 560 -8.86 -3.14 9.78
N VAL A 561 -8.54 -4.31 9.24
CA VAL A 561 -7.18 -4.78 9.02
C VAL A 561 -7.05 -5.18 7.56
N ASP A 562 -5.98 -4.74 6.88
CA ASP A 562 -5.56 -5.21 5.57
C ASP A 562 -4.11 -5.69 5.71
N CYS A 563 -3.92 -6.98 6.05
CA CYS A 563 -2.59 -7.52 6.30
C CYS A 563 -1.63 -7.35 5.10
N PRO A 564 -2.03 -7.65 3.84
CA PRO A 564 -1.17 -7.45 2.67
C PRO A 564 -0.81 -5.98 2.42
N ALA A 565 -1.73 -5.05 2.69
CA ALA A 565 -1.48 -3.63 2.49
C ALA A 565 -0.79 -2.96 3.70
N GLY A 566 -0.63 -3.67 4.82
CA GLY A 566 -0.02 -3.11 6.01
C GLY A 566 -0.89 -2.09 6.74
N ILE A 567 -2.21 -2.18 6.63
CA ILE A 567 -3.14 -1.18 7.16
C ILE A 567 -3.90 -1.74 8.37
N LEU A 568 -3.92 -0.98 9.47
CA LEU A 568 -4.83 -1.17 10.60
C LEU A 568 -5.54 0.14 10.88
N SER A 569 -6.86 0.15 10.75
CA SER A 569 -7.69 1.35 10.96
C SER A 569 -8.73 1.13 12.05
N PHE A 570 -8.85 2.14 12.90
CA PHE A 570 -9.86 2.20 13.96
C PHE A 570 -10.91 3.25 13.61
N TYR A 571 -12.17 2.94 13.87
CA TYR A 571 -13.29 3.85 13.68
C TYR A 571 -14.21 3.83 14.89
N ARG A 572 -14.83 4.98 15.14
CA ARG A 572 -15.97 5.09 16.03
C ARG A 572 -17.24 4.84 15.22
N VAL A 573 -18.15 4.03 15.75
CA VAL A 573 -19.46 3.76 15.16
C VAL A 573 -20.49 4.70 15.80
N SER A 574 -21.20 5.52 15.04
CA SER A 574 -22.19 6.48 15.57
C SER A 574 -23.47 6.46 14.76
N SER A 575 -24.54 5.90 15.35
CA SER A 575 -25.93 5.69 14.88
C SER A 575 -26.10 5.09 13.49
N ASP A 576 -25.35 5.54 12.48
CA ASP A 576 -25.26 4.93 11.15
C ASP A 576 -23.87 5.10 10.48
N SER A 577 -22.93 5.84 11.07
CA SER A 577 -21.68 6.27 10.41
C SER A 577 -20.42 5.75 11.10
N LEU A 578 -19.43 5.37 10.27
CA LEU A 578 -18.07 5.07 10.70
C LEU A 578 -17.24 6.34 10.63
N ILE A 579 -16.87 6.88 11.79
CA ILE A 579 -16.00 8.04 11.94
C ILE A 579 -14.58 7.52 12.15
N HIS A 580 -13.69 7.81 11.21
CA HIS A 580 -12.29 7.40 11.32
C HIS A 580 -11.62 8.02 12.55
N LEU A 581 -10.92 7.19 13.31
CA LEU A 581 -10.15 7.61 14.48
C LEU A 581 -8.66 7.67 14.16
N HIS A 582 -8.10 6.58 13.65
CA HIS A 582 -6.68 6.48 13.37
C HIS A 582 -6.36 5.34 12.39
N THR A 583 -5.24 5.45 11.67
CA THR A 583 -4.70 4.37 10.83
C THR A 583 -3.22 4.20 11.12
N PHE A 584 -2.82 2.98 11.47
CA PHE A 584 -1.45 2.54 11.43
C PHE A 584 -1.13 2.01 10.03
N ASN A 585 -0.04 2.51 9.44
CA ASN A 585 0.57 1.97 8.23
C ASN A 585 1.89 1.31 8.63
N THR A 586 1.99 -0.01 8.50
CA THR A 586 3.17 -0.79 8.90
C THR A 586 3.25 -2.10 8.14
N THR A 587 4.41 -2.73 8.09
CA THR A 587 4.53 -4.07 7.50
C THR A 587 4.28 -5.13 8.57
N PHE A 588 3.21 -5.90 8.42
CA PHE A 588 2.94 -7.02 9.32
C PHE A 588 3.78 -8.24 8.91
N THR A 589 4.59 -8.74 9.84
CA THR A 589 5.51 -9.86 9.61
C THR A 589 4.90 -11.22 9.96
N GLU A 590 3.80 -11.22 10.71
CA GLU A 590 3.07 -12.42 11.15
C GLU A 590 1.56 -12.18 11.10
N PRO A 591 0.73 -13.25 11.13
CA PRO A 591 -0.71 -13.13 11.30
C PRO A 591 -1.06 -12.36 12.58
N LEU A 592 -1.95 -11.39 12.46
CA LEU A 592 -2.41 -10.58 13.58
C LEU A 592 -3.51 -11.27 14.36
N ILE A 593 -3.53 -11.15 15.68
CA ILE A 593 -4.55 -11.72 16.54
C ILE A 593 -5.27 -10.58 17.27
N PRO A 594 -6.60 -10.46 17.12
CA PRO A 594 -7.38 -9.52 17.91
C PRO A 594 -7.28 -9.82 19.39
N GLY A 595 -7.15 -8.78 20.21
CA GLY A 595 -7.05 -8.88 21.66
C GLY A 595 -7.77 -7.74 22.35
N PHE A 596 -8.10 -7.96 23.62
CA PHE A 596 -8.81 -6.98 24.43
C PHE A 596 -8.18 -6.86 25.82
N THR A 597 -8.10 -5.63 26.34
CA THR A 597 -7.76 -5.33 27.73
C THR A 597 -8.95 -4.66 28.40
N VAL A 598 -9.38 -5.12 29.56
CA VAL A 598 -10.47 -4.48 30.33
C VAL A 598 -9.92 -3.96 31.65
N TRP A 599 -9.91 -2.64 31.84
CA TRP A 599 -9.34 -2.00 33.02
C TRP A 599 -10.35 -1.89 34.17
N LEU A 600 -9.83 -1.78 35.40
CA LEU A 600 -10.66 -1.69 36.61
C LEU A 600 -11.38 -0.35 36.59
N GLY A 601 -12.70 -0.39 36.66
CA GLY A 601 -13.58 0.77 36.64
C GLY A 601 -15.02 0.28 36.71
N SER A 602 -15.92 1.12 37.23
CA SER A 602 -17.33 0.76 37.40
C SER A 602 -17.97 0.40 36.06
N GLY A 603 -18.19 -0.89 35.81
CA GLY A 603 -18.89 -1.38 34.61
C GLY A 603 -18.05 -1.51 33.33
N SER A 604 -16.71 -1.53 33.42
CA SER A 604 -15.86 -1.74 32.24
C SER A 604 -16.16 -3.09 31.57
N SER A 605 -16.48 -3.06 30.29
CA SER A 605 -16.80 -4.27 29.53
C SER A 605 -16.56 -4.09 28.03
N VAL A 606 -16.34 -5.20 27.33
CA VAL A 606 -16.29 -5.27 25.87
C VAL A 606 -17.11 -6.44 25.35
N SER A 607 -17.89 -6.23 24.30
CA SER A 607 -18.77 -7.24 23.70
C SER A 607 -18.53 -7.32 22.20
N LEU A 608 -18.31 -8.52 21.68
CA LEU A 608 -18.21 -8.79 20.25
C LEU A 608 -19.59 -8.68 19.60
N CYS A 609 -19.71 -7.85 18.55
CA CYS A 609 -20.96 -7.70 17.79
C CYS A 609 -21.26 -8.92 16.91
#